data_AF-A0A7X8YSX3-F1
#
_entry.id   AF-A0A7X8YSX3-F1
#
_cell.length_a   1.000
_cell.length_b   1.000
_cell.length_c   1.000
_cell.angle_alpha   90.00
_cell.angle_beta   90.00
_cell.angle_gamma   90.00
#
_symmetry.space_group_name_H-M   'P 1'
#
loop_
_entity.id
_entity.type
_entity.pdbx_description
1 polymer ?
#
loop_
_entity_poly.entity_id
_entity_poly.type
_entity_poly.pdbx_seq_one_letter_code
_entity_poly.pdbx_strand_id
1 'polypeptide(L)'
;MAGFPDTPLSRRKFLKGATLVSASLSLGPHFVFGKTGPDRLMKRPIGRLGFEATTLGLGGQSSLQWTPADEDPVRIILKAFDLGINYYDTSNVYGPSQSNYGKAFRELHLVPGRPGYNERLRRSFFLTTKTMLRFGKGGWKKEGLWSWTDGAQGSTTVDDIRRTLSLVFGDGQGAYPRGAYVDMVLVHALESQADIEAVYEGYGHPDPKAEHIGALTTLVDFRDGTNLTGLNPKEERLLRHIGFSAHASPATTMEMIQRDHRGVLDGLLVAINANDRMNFSMQLNAIPVAAANNIGVIAMKVFADGAMYSKPATWTSRADMLVRTVGSPALPSRRLVEYSLTTPGVHTAVIGIGHIDSDSAACQLEQNLLAAQVEPAALGAGDRRAIEELAHSAKEGKTNYFQAAAQPLGSPRSPEASQRMRGERRTARLEWHTAYAGDEPLVRYEIWRDGRKTAETPHKPQARLNTPFAFEETLADRSAHRYRVVAVDRAGRRAGTEELDLPNI
;
A
#
# COMPACT_ATOMS: atom_id res chain seq x y z
N MET A 1 69.15 39.75 5.92
CA MET A 1 68.27 38.71 6.50
C MET A 1 67.23 38.34 5.46
N ALA A 2 67.03 37.03 5.28
CA ALA A 2 66.22 36.36 4.27
C ALA A 2 64.84 37.02 4.04
N GLY A 3 64.24 37.08 2.85
CA GLY A 3 64.34 36.16 1.71
C GLY A 3 63.13 35.21 1.71
N PHE A 4 62.03 35.59 1.05
CA PHE A 4 60.94 34.67 0.70
C PHE A 4 61.32 33.82 -0.52
N PRO A 5 60.84 32.57 -0.59
CA PRO A 5 60.25 32.11 -1.85
C PRO A 5 59.00 31.20 -1.70
N ASP A 6 57.96 31.57 -2.47
CA ASP A 6 57.14 30.82 -3.45
C ASP A 6 56.70 29.34 -3.30
N THR A 7 55.35 29.17 -3.19
CA THR A 7 54.41 28.29 -3.97
C THR A 7 54.49 26.74 -3.87
N PRO A 8 53.51 25.97 -4.40
CA PRO A 8 52.07 25.89 -4.08
C PRO A 8 51.63 24.42 -3.77
N LEU A 9 50.70 24.17 -2.84
CA LEU A 9 50.11 22.83 -2.67
C LEU A 9 48.72 22.73 -3.29
N SER A 10 48.66 21.82 -4.26
CA SER A 10 47.58 21.56 -5.22
C SER A 10 46.31 20.96 -4.61
N ARG A 11 45.20 21.22 -5.28
CA ARG A 11 43.89 20.55 -5.20
C ARG A 11 43.98 19.02 -5.36
N ARG A 12 44.29 18.27 -4.30
CA ARG A 12 43.95 16.83 -4.15
C ARG A 12 44.31 16.31 -2.76
N LYS A 13 43.32 16.28 -1.86
CA LYS A 13 43.10 15.32 -0.76
C LYS A 13 42.09 15.92 0.23
N PHE A 14 40.87 16.18 -0.26
CA PHE A 14 39.71 16.43 0.59
C PHE A 14 38.92 15.13 0.66
N LEU A 15 39.17 14.34 1.71
CA LEU A 15 38.28 13.32 2.29
C LEU A 15 39.04 12.55 3.35
N LYS A 16 38.71 12.78 4.63
CA LYS A 16 38.51 11.79 5.70
C LYS A 16 38.46 12.49 7.07
N GLY A 17 37.40 12.22 7.84
CA GLY A 17 37.40 12.32 9.31
C GLY A 17 36.38 13.31 9.89
N ALA A 18 35.30 12.76 10.45
CA ALA A 18 34.26 13.44 11.24
C ALA A 18 34.84 14.15 12.49
N THR A 19 34.24 15.18 13.10
CA THR A 19 33.12 15.05 14.07
C THR A 19 32.73 16.41 14.71
N LEU A 20 31.42 16.56 14.99
CA LEU A 20 30.72 17.26 16.09
C LEU A 20 30.78 18.81 16.33
N VAL A 21 29.60 19.43 16.08
CA VAL A 21 28.80 20.36 16.93
C VAL A 21 29.29 21.78 17.22
N SER A 22 28.46 22.77 16.85
CA SER A 22 28.03 23.83 17.79
C SER A 22 26.71 24.47 17.34
N ALA A 23 25.63 24.13 18.06
CA ALA A 23 24.40 24.92 18.09
C ALA A 23 24.68 26.23 18.85
N SER A 24 24.42 27.36 18.21
CA SER A 24 24.26 28.66 18.88
C SER A 24 23.38 29.54 18.00
N LEU A 25 22.06 29.45 18.20
CA LEU A 25 21.14 30.52 17.78
C LEU A 25 20.67 31.24 19.03
N SER A 26 21.03 32.51 19.04
CA SER A 26 20.84 33.53 20.07
C SER A 26 19.38 33.71 20.50
N LEU A 27 19.19 33.82 21.82
CA LEU A 27 17.95 34.22 22.50
C LEU A 27 17.62 35.70 22.19
N GLY A 28 16.42 35.94 21.65
CA GLY A 28 15.77 37.24 21.54
C GLY A 28 14.29 37.06 21.19
N PRO A 29 13.34 37.82 21.78
CA PRO A 29 11.91 37.54 21.63
C PRO A 29 11.38 38.17 20.34
N HIS A 30 11.34 37.38 19.28
CA HIS A 30 10.46 37.67 18.15
C HIS A 30 9.21 36.81 18.31
N PHE A 31 8.10 37.45 18.67
CA PHE A 31 6.77 36.91 18.40
C PHE A 31 6.60 36.81 16.89
N VAL A 32 7.09 35.73 16.31
CA VAL A 32 6.76 35.32 14.96
C VAL A 32 5.48 34.51 15.07
N PHE A 33 4.33 35.15 14.87
CA PHE A 33 3.11 34.46 14.43
C PHE A 33 3.32 34.02 12.98
N GLY A 34 4.24 33.08 12.77
CA GLY A 34 4.56 32.49 11.48
C GLY A 34 4.09 31.05 11.45
N LYS A 35 3.45 30.65 10.35
CA LYS A 35 3.06 29.26 10.09
C LYS A 35 4.24 28.33 10.41
N THR A 36 4.07 27.48 11.42
CA THR A 36 5.06 26.48 11.87
C THR A 36 5.09 25.24 10.95
N GLY A 37 4.95 25.45 9.65
CA GLY A 37 4.93 24.40 8.63
C GLY A 37 6.07 24.54 7.63
N PRO A 38 6.47 23.47 6.94
CA PRO A 38 7.47 23.53 5.87
C PRO A 38 7.00 24.46 4.74
N ASP A 39 7.91 25.26 4.17
CA ASP A 39 7.61 26.20 3.07
C ASP A 39 7.06 25.51 1.82
N ARG A 40 7.42 24.24 1.60
CA ARG A 40 6.90 23.38 0.54
C ARG A 40 6.75 21.96 1.05
N LEU A 41 5.55 21.39 0.90
CA LEU A 41 5.32 19.99 1.23
C LEU A 41 6.10 19.05 0.32
N MET A 42 6.69 18.01 0.91
CA MET A 42 7.22 16.88 0.17
C MET A 42 6.09 16.17 -0.58
N LYS A 43 6.31 16.00 -1.89
CA LYS A 43 5.46 15.20 -2.75
C LYS A 43 6.28 14.12 -3.43
N ARG A 44 5.65 13.00 -3.74
CA ARG A 44 6.25 11.87 -4.45
C ARG A 44 5.36 11.44 -5.61
N PRO A 45 5.92 11.10 -6.79
CA PRO A 45 5.16 10.41 -7.81
C PRO A 45 4.67 9.07 -7.25
N ILE A 46 3.42 8.69 -7.49
CA ILE A 46 2.84 7.46 -6.94
C ILE A 46 2.67 6.39 -8.02
N GLY A 47 3.65 5.47 -8.11
CA GLY A 47 3.69 4.39 -9.10
C GLY A 47 3.38 4.89 -10.51
N ARG A 48 2.47 4.20 -11.21
CA ARG A 48 2.00 4.57 -12.55
C ARG A 48 0.77 5.49 -12.59
N LEU A 49 0.30 6.02 -11.45
CA LEU A 49 -0.94 6.82 -11.40
C LEU A 49 -0.81 8.19 -12.10
N GLY A 50 0.41 8.63 -12.44
CA GLY A 50 0.62 9.94 -13.08
C GLY A 50 0.29 11.12 -12.16
N PHE A 51 0.37 10.93 -10.85
CA PHE A 51 0.05 11.92 -9.82
C PHE A 51 1.20 12.09 -8.83
N GLU A 52 1.41 13.32 -8.36
CA GLU A 52 2.33 13.63 -7.27
C GLU A 52 1.56 13.85 -5.97
N ALA A 53 1.62 12.86 -5.07
CA ALA A 53 0.93 12.89 -3.79
C ALA A 53 1.83 13.51 -2.72
N THR A 54 1.26 14.32 -1.82
CA THR A 54 1.87 14.64 -0.54
C THR A 54 2.17 13.36 0.22
N THR A 55 3.27 13.33 0.96
CA THR A 55 3.66 12.15 1.74
C THR A 55 2.67 11.80 2.86
N LEU A 56 1.86 12.77 3.29
CA LEU A 56 0.66 12.54 4.10
C LEU A 56 -0.59 12.62 3.21
N GLY A 57 -1.51 11.66 3.39
CA GLY A 57 -2.89 11.74 2.95
C GLY A 57 -3.87 11.69 4.13
N LEU A 58 -5.08 12.22 3.94
CA LEU A 58 -6.14 12.17 4.95
C LEU A 58 -6.94 10.87 4.85
N GLY A 59 -6.90 10.06 5.90
CA GLY A 59 -7.69 8.83 5.99
C GLY A 59 -9.16 9.09 6.34
N GLY A 60 -10.08 8.44 5.63
CA GLY A 60 -11.53 8.63 5.82
C GLY A 60 -12.15 7.88 6.99
N GLN A 61 -11.36 7.07 7.72
CA GLN A 61 -11.76 6.44 8.98
C GLN A 61 -11.55 7.43 10.16
N SER A 62 -11.41 6.96 11.40
CA SER A 62 -11.29 7.80 12.60
C SER A 62 -12.49 8.77 12.72
N SER A 63 -12.31 10.05 13.04
CA SER A 63 -13.40 11.00 13.29
C SER A 63 -14.24 11.30 12.04
N LEU A 64 -13.75 10.99 10.83
CA LEU A 64 -14.55 11.10 9.60
C LEU A 64 -15.64 10.02 9.51
N GLN A 65 -15.43 8.86 10.14
CA GLN A 65 -16.41 7.77 10.25
C GLN A 65 -17.11 7.75 11.62
N TRP A 66 -16.31 7.80 12.69
CA TRP A 66 -16.73 7.66 14.09
C TRP A 66 -16.61 9.01 14.81
N THR A 67 -17.42 9.98 14.42
CA THR A 67 -17.30 11.37 14.89
C THR A 67 -17.64 11.53 16.37
N PRO A 68 -16.70 11.94 17.24
CA PRO A 68 -17.02 12.38 18.60
C PRO A 68 -17.95 13.60 18.60
N ALA A 69 -18.75 13.78 19.65
CA ALA A 69 -19.74 14.86 19.72
C ALA A 69 -19.13 16.28 19.67
N ASP A 70 -17.87 16.41 20.11
CA ASP A 70 -17.09 17.64 20.15
C ASP A 70 -16.16 17.82 18.93
N GLU A 71 -16.28 16.95 17.91
CA GLU A 71 -15.50 17.04 16.67
C GLU A 71 -16.37 17.47 15.48
N ASP A 72 -15.76 18.24 14.58
CA ASP A 72 -16.32 18.53 13.26
C ASP A 72 -15.45 17.90 12.15
N PRO A 73 -15.91 16.80 11.52
CA PRO A 73 -15.14 16.11 10.49
C PRO A 73 -14.98 16.95 9.21
N VAL A 74 -15.89 17.91 8.95
CA VAL A 74 -15.77 18.83 7.80
C VAL A 74 -14.59 19.76 8.03
N ARG A 75 -14.39 20.26 9.26
CA ARG A 75 -13.25 21.12 9.61
C ARG A 75 -11.91 20.40 9.51
N ILE A 76 -11.86 19.10 9.82
CA ILE A 76 -10.67 18.27 9.58
C ILE A 76 -10.31 18.25 8.09
N ILE A 77 -11.31 18.04 7.22
CA ILE A 77 -11.11 18.00 5.77
C ILE A 77 -10.65 19.37 5.25
N LEU A 78 -11.33 20.45 5.64
CA LEU A 78 -10.97 21.82 5.24
C LEU A 78 -9.55 22.17 5.69
N LYS A 79 -9.18 21.86 6.95
CA LYS A 79 -7.83 22.08 7.46
C LYS A 79 -6.78 21.29 6.66
N ALA A 80 -7.09 20.07 6.20
CA ALA A 80 -6.18 19.31 5.33
C ALA A 80 -5.95 20.01 3.97
N PHE A 81 -7.00 20.57 3.37
CA PHE A 81 -6.88 21.39 2.15
C PHE A 81 -6.06 22.66 2.40
N ASP A 82 -6.30 23.38 3.50
CA ASP A 82 -5.55 24.58 3.87
C ASP A 82 -4.06 24.31 4.09
N LEU A 83 -3.73 23.13 4.61
CA LEU A 83 -2.36 22.66 4.76
C LEU A 83 -1.72 22.19 3.45
N GLY A 84 -2.49 22.05 2.37
CA GLY A 84 -2.00 21.65 1.05
C GLY A 84 -1.89 20.13 0.84
N ILE A 85 -2.47 19.32 1.73
CA ILE A 85 -2.57 17.86 1.54
C ILE A 85 -3.39 17.59 0.28
N ASN A 86 -2.95 16.63 -0.54
CA ASN A 86 -3.59 16.38 -1.84
C ASN A 86 -3.94 14.91 -2.12
N TYR A 87 -3.89 14.04 -1.10
CA TYR A 87 -4.37 12.66 -1.19
C TYR A 87 -5.42 12.40 -0.11
N TYR A 88 -6.59 11.94 -0.53
CA TYR A 88 -7.77 11.77 0.31
C TYR A 88 -8.35 10.37 0.13
N ASP A 89 -8.71 9.73 1.23
CA ASP A 89 -9.24 8.37 1.25
C ASP A 89 -10.61 8.34 1.94
N THR A 90 -11.52 7.50 1.43
CA THR A 90 -12.82 7.18 2.03
C THR A 90 -13.25 5.77 1.65
N SER A 91 -14.46 5.34 2.00
CA SER A 91 -14.99 4.01 1.67
C SER A 91 -16.52 3.99 1.70
N ASN A 92 -17.11 3.06 0.94
CA ASN A 92 -18.54 2.76 0.97
C ASN A 92 -19.03 2.08 2.27
N VAL A 93 -18.10 1.80 3.20
CA VAL A 93 -18.36 1.20 4.52
C VAL A 93 -17.88 2.07 5.68
N TYR A 94 -17.56 3.34 5.41
CA TYR A 94 -17.08 4.31 6.42
C TYR A 94 -18.18 5.27 6.88
N GLY A 95 -19.45 4.83 6.86
CA GLY A 95 -20.59 5.60 7.35
C GLY A 95 -20.61 7.02 6.77
N PRO A 96 -20.58 8.07 7.61
CA PRO A 96 -20.74 9.45 7.16
C PRO A 96 -19.52 10.04 6.41
N SER A 97 -18.40 9.32 6.31
CA SER A 97 -17.13 9.81 5.74
C SER A 97 -17.31 10.44 4.34
N GLN A 98 -17.99 9.75 3.43
CA GLN A 98 -18.23 10.25 2.07
C GLN A 98 -19.12 11.51 2.07
N SER A 99 -20.15 11.55 2.91
CA SER A 99 -21.02 12.72 3.06
C SER A 99 -20.29 13.91 3.68
N ASN A 100 -19.34 13.66 4.59
CA ASN A 100 -18.49 14.71 5.18
C ASN A 100 -17.57 15.32 4.11
N TYR A 101 -16.98 14.51 3.24
CA TYR A 101 -16.29 15.02 2.04
C TYR A 101 -17.24 15.85 1.16
N GLY A 102 -18.47 15.38 0.93
CA GLY A 102 -19.44 16.14 0.14
C GLY A 102 -19.80 17.50 0.74
N LYS A 103 -19.88 17.63 2.07
CA LYS A 103 -20.05 18.93 2.74
C LYS A 103 -18.84 19.84 2.49
N ALA A 104 -17.64 19.36 2.78
CA ALA A 104 -16.40 20.12 2.57
C ALA A 104 -16.22 20.54 1.10
N PHE A 105 -16.55 19.66 0.15
CA PHE A 105 -16.40 19.93 -1.28
C PHE A 105 -17.35 21.01 -1.77
N ARG A 106 -18.52 21.19 -1.13
CA ARG A 106 -19.40 22.32 -1.44
C ARG A 106 -18.82 23.64 -0.95
N GLU A 107 -18.20 23.67 0.22
CA GLU A 107 -17.50 24.85 0.75
C GLU A 107 -16.27 25.22 -0.09
N LEU A 108 -15.55 24.22 -0.61
CA LEU A 108 -14.37 24.41 -1.47
C LEU A 108 -14.71 24.63 -2.96
N HIS A 109 -16.00 24.70 -3.31
CA HIS A 109 -16.47 24.79 -4.70
C HIS A 109 -15.93 23.69 -5.62
N LEU A 110 -15.88 22.43 -5.16
CA LEU A 110 -15.33 21.28 -5.87
C LEU A 110 -16.36 20.45 -6.64
N VAL A 111 -17.63 20.85 -6.63
CA VAL A 111 -18.73 20.13 -7.29
C VAL A 111 -18.91 20.63 -8.74
N PRO A 112 -18.70 19.78 -9.76
CA PRO A 112 -18.87 20.17 -11.16
C PRO A 112 -20.27 20.73 -11.44
N GLY A 113 -20.33 21.77 -12.27
CA GLY A 113 -21.58 22.39 -12.70
C GLY A 113 -22.25 23.32 -11.68
N ARG A 114 -21.74 23.45 -10.45
CA ARG A 114 -22.21 24.44 -9.49
C ARG A 114 -21.54 25.81 -9.69
N PRO A 115 -22.20 26.93 -9.32
CA PRO A 115 -21.57 28.25 -9.34
C PRO A 115 -20.25 28.27 -8.55
N GLY A 116 -19.23 28.88 -9.16
CA GLY A 116 -17.89 28.97 -8.56
C GLY A 116 -17.04 27.71 -8.65
N TYR A 117 -17.48 26.66 -9.37
CA TYR A 117 -16.74 25.40 -9.49
C TYR A 117 -15.26 25.62 -9.85
N ASN A 118 -14.38 25.21 -8.94
CA ASN A 118 -12.94 25.33 -9.04
C ASN A 118 -12.35 24.06 -9.66
N GLU A 119 -12.40 23.96 -10.99
CA GLU A 119 -11.88 22.81 -11.72
C GLU A 119 -10.37 22.61 -11.48
N ARG A 120 -9.61 23.70 -11.37
CA ARG A 120 -8.16 23.64 -11.11
C ARG A 120 -7.88 22.93 -9.78
N LEU A 121 -8.60 23.30 -8.71
CA LEU A 121 -8.46 22.66 -7.41
C LEU A 121 -8.96 21.22 -7.44
N ARG A 122 -10.07 20.91 -8.13
CA ARG A 122 -10.54 19.53 -8.28
C ARG A 122 -9.48 18.63 -8.90
N ARG A 123 -8.74 19.12 -9.90
CA ARG A 123 -7.67 18.38 -10.58
C ARG A 123 -6.37 18.29 -9.78
N SER A 124 -6.19 19.07 -8.71
CA SER A 124 -4.93 19.12 -7.96
C SER A 124 -4.86 18.13 -6.79
N PHE A 125 -5.93 17.40 -6.48
CA PHE A 125 -5.96 16.37 -5.45
C PHE A 125 -6.51 15.04 -5.97
N PHE A 126 -6.22 13.99 -5.23
CA PHE A 126 -6.58 12.61 -5.52
C PHE A 126 -7.57 12.10 -4.47
N LEU A 127 -8.76 11.67 -4.89
CA LEU A 127 -9.77 11.06 -4.03
C LEU A 127 -9.93 9.57 -4.33
N THR A 128 -9.65 8.76 -3.32
CA THR A 128 -9.80 7.31 -3.35
C THR A 128 -11.01 6.87 -2.54
N THR A 129 -11.86 6.03 -3.13
CA THR A 129 -12.94 5.32 -2.43
C THR A 129 -12.71 3.81 -2.49
N LYS A 130 -13.56 3.03 -1.81
CA LYS A 130 -13.46 1.58 -1.80
C LYS A 130 -14.83 0.93 -1.85
N THR A 131 -14.90 -0.28 -2.39
CA THR A 131 -16.07 -1.17 -2.31
C THR A 131 -15.67 -2.47 -1.64
N MET A 132 -16.51 -3.01 -0.76
CA MET A 132 -16.36 -4.39 -0.29
C MET A 132 -17.19 -5.39 -1.08
N LEU A 133 -17.82 -4.95 -2.16
CA LEU A 133 -18.62 -5.80 -3.03
C LEU A 133 -17.70 -6.56 -3.98
N ARG A 134 -17.86 -7.88 -4.05
CA ARG A 134 -17.07 -8.74 -4.94
C ARG A 134 -17.57 -8.77 -6.38
N PHE A 135 -18.81 -8.31 -6.61
CA PHE A 135 -19.50 -8.45 -7.89
C PHE A 135 -20.18 -7.16 -8.33
N GLY A 136 -20.09 -6.90 -9.64
CA GLY A 136 -20.98 -5.98 -10.35
C GLY A 136 -22.30 -6.64 -10.78
N LYS A 137 -22.36 -7.97 -10.87
CA LYS A 137 -23.57 -8.73 -11.25
C LYS A 137 -23.63 -10.10 -10.56
N GLY A 138 -24.82 -10.49 -10.11
CA GLY A 138 -25.21 -11.87 -9.76
C GLY A 138 -24.70 -12.48 -8.43
N GLY A 139 -23.65 -11.96 -7.80
CA GLY A 139 -22.92 -12.72 -6.76
C GLY A 139 -23.01 -12.24 -5.30
N TRP A 140 -23.96 -11.35 -4.94
CA TRP A 140 -24.00 -10.70 -3.62
C TRP A 140 -24.01 -11.65 -2.40
N LYS A 141 -24.63 -12.84 -2.48
CA LYS A 141 -24.79 -13.80 -1.35
C LYS A 141 -24.00 -15.11 -1.51
N LYS A 142 -22.98 -15.15 -2.36
CA LYS A 142 -22.22 -16.39 -2.59
C LYS A 142 -21.51 -16.83 -1.30
N GLU A 143 -21.70 -18.09 -0.93
CA GLU A 143 -21.16 -18.68 0.31
C GLU A 143 -19.64 -18.57 0.35
N GLY A 144 -19.09 -18.33 1.54
CA GLY A 144 -17.64 -18.18 1.75
C GLY A 144 -17.06 -16.83 1.31
N LEU A 145 -17.89 -15.91 0.81
CA LEU A 145 -17.48 -14.54 0.48
C LEU A 145 -18.03 -13.54 1.48
N TRP A 146 -17.17 -12.61 1.90
CA TRP A 146 -17.57 -11.47 2.69
C TRP A 146 -17.78 -10.27 1.78
N SER A 147 -19.04 -9.86 1.60
CA SER A 147 -19.40 -8.59 0.95
C SER A 147 -20.15 -7.70 1.93
N TRP A 148 -19.82 -6.42 1.95
CA TRP A 148 -20.48 -5.44 2.81
C TRP A 148 -20.60 -4.08 2.11
N THR A 149 -21.65 -3.33 2.44
CA THR A 149 -21.86 -1.96 1.99
C THR A 149 -22.78 -1.25 2.96
N ASP A 150 -22.62 0.07 3.11
CA ASP A 150 -23.61 0.91 3.79
C ASP A 150 -24.81 1.26 2.86
N GLY A 151 -24.79 0.77 1.61
CA GLY A 151 -25.91 0.87 0.67
C GLY A 151 -27.03 -0.15 0.96
N ALA A 152 -28.01 -0.20 0.04
CA ALA A 152 -29.12 -1.14 0.17
C ALA A 152 -28.64 -2.60 0.05
N GLN A 153 -29.33 -3.53 0.73
CA GLN A 153 -29.04 -4.95 0.60
C GLN A 153 -29.21 -5.39 -0.86
N GLY A 154 -28.22 -6.13 -1.39
CA GLY A 154 -28.21 -6.54 -2.80
C GLY A 154 -27.51 -5.56 -3.74
N SER A 155 -26.96 -4.46 -3.22
CA SER A 155 -26.13 -3.55 -4.00
C SER A 155 -24.95 -4.27 -4.65
N THR A 156 -24.54 -3.73 -5.79
CA THR A 156 -23.41 -4.19 -6.60
C THR A 156 -22.27 -3.17 -6.57
N THR A 157 -21.09 -3.55 -7.07
CA THR A 157 -19.96 -2.63 -7.25
C THR A 157 -20.37 -1.36 -8.01
N VAL A 158 -21.30 -1.44 -8.96
CA VAL A 158 -21.81 -0.27 -9.70
C VAL A 158 -22.56 0.70 -8.79
N ASP A 159 -23.39 0.16 -7.90
CA ASP A 159 -24.18 0.95 -6.95
C ASP A 159 -23.27 1.69 -5.97
N ASP A 160 -22.19 1.05 -5.51
CA ASP A 160 -21.19 1.69 -4.64
C ASP A 160 -20.44 2.85 -5.34
N ILE A 161 -20.12 2.71 -6.64
CA ILE A 161 -19.50 3.80 -7.43
C ILE A 161 -20.46 4.98 -7.51
N ARG A 162 -21.72 4.73 -7.90
CA ARG A 162 -22.73 5.78 -8.08
C ARG A 162 -23.12 6.44 -6.77
N ARG A 163 -23.25 5.66 -5.70
CA ARG A 163 -23.51 6.17 -4.34
C ARG A 163 -22.37 7.05 -3.86
N THR A 164 -21.12 6.67 -4.09
CA THR A 164 -19.97 7.54 -3.79
C THR A 164 -20.09 8.89 -4.50
N LEU A 165 -20.38 8.90 -5.80
CA LEU A 165 -20.52 10.15 -6.56
C LEU A 165 -21.68 11.01 -6.07
N SER A 166 -22.79 10.38 -5.72
CA SER A 166 -23.96 11.03 -5.13
C SER A 166 -23.63 11.69 -3.78
N LEU A 167 -22.95 10.98 -2.87
CA LEU A 167 -22.63 11.48 -1.53
C LEU A 167 -21.57 12.59 -1.56
N VAL A 168 -20.56 12.44 -2.42
CA VAL A 168 -19.42 13.37 -2.48
C VAL A 168 -19.71 14.59 -3.37
N PHE A 169 -20.37 14.41 -4.51
CA PHE A 169 -20.59 15.49 -5.49
C PHE A 169 -22.07 15.84 -5.71
N GLY A 170 -22.98 14.97 -5.29
CA GLY A 170 -24.38 15.01 -5.67
C GLY A 170 -25.33 15.51 -4.58
N ASP A 171 -26.52 14.91 -4.55
CA ASP A 171 -27.58 15.16 -3.57
C ASP A 171 -27.58 14.16 -2.41
N GLY A 172 -26.75 13.12 -2.47
CA GLY A 172 -26.72 12.02 -1.51
C GLY A 172 -27.84 11.00 -1.67
N GLN A 173 -28.76 11.19 -2.62
CA GLN A 173 -29.93 10.34 -2.88
C GLN A 173 -29.90 9.61 -4.22
N GLY A 174 -28.85 9.85 -5.02
CA GLY A 174 -28.52 9.06 -6.20
C GLY A 174 -28.16 9.92 -7.41
N ALA A 175 -28.49 11.21 -7.39
CA ALA A 175 -28.12 12.13 -8.44
C ALA A 175 -26.71 12.71 -8.20
N TYR A 176 -25.92 12.80 -9.26
CA TYR A 176 -24.61 13.46 -9.27
C TYR A 176 -24.42 14.21 -10.59
N PRO A 177 -23.66 15.31 -10.60
CA PRO A 177 -23.51 16.13 -11.79
C PRO A 177 -22.64 15.44 -12.86
N ARG A 178 -22.90 15.75 -14.13
CA ARG A 178 -22.03 15.37 -15.24
C ARG A 178 -20.61 15.88 -14.99
N GLY A 179 -19.62 15.02 -15.20
CA GLY A 179 -18.21 15.35 -14.95
C GLY A 179 -17.73 15.06 -13.53
N ALA A 180 -18.60 14.59 -12.62
CA ALA A 180 -18.16 14.01 -11.35
C ALA A 180 -17.38 12.71 -11.59
N TYR A 181 -16.29 12.53 -10.85
CA TYR A 181 -15.47 11.32 -10.89
C TYR A 181 -14.70 11.15 -9.58
N VAL A 182 -14.33 9.92 -9.26
CA VAL A 182 -13.33 9.59 -8.23
C VAL A 182 -12.00 9.26 -8.91
N ASP A 183 -10.87 9.54 -8.27
CA ASP A 183 -9.57 9.29 -8.87
C ASP A 183 -9.25 7.79 -8.86
N MET A 184 -9.57 7.08 -7.76
CA MET A 184 -9.39 5.63 -7.67
C MET A 184 -10.50 4.94 -6.90
N VAL A 185 -10.86 3.73 -7.34
CA VAL A 185 -11.69 2.79 -6.57
C VAL A 185 -10.85 1.58 -6.18
N LEU A 186 -10.85 1.25 -4.89
CA LEU A 186 -10.21 0.05 -4.36
C LEU A 186 -11.22 -1.06 -4.11
N VAL A 187 -10.88 -2.29 -4.46
CA VAL A 187 -11.56 -3.48 -3.91
C VAL A 187 -11.06 -3.72 -2.47
N HIS A 188 -11.99 -3.84 -1.50
CA HIS A 188 -11.70 -3.76 -0.06
C HIS A 188 -12.40 -4.84 0.78
N ALA A 189 -11.83 -5.31 1.88
CA ALA A 189 -10.47 -5.84 1.90
C ALA A 189 -10.51 -7.27 1.36
N LEU A 190 -9.44 -7.71 0.69
CA LEU A 190 -9.31 -9.10 0.24
C LEU A 190 -8.68 -9.93 1.37
N GLU A 191 -9.33 -11.03 1.76
CA GLU A 191 -8.87 -11.86 2.88
C GLU A 191 -8.60 -13.31 2.46
N SER A 192 -9.27 -13.78 1.41
CA SER A 192 -9.23 -15.17 1.00
C SER A 192 -8.98 -15.36 -0.50
N GLN A 193 -8.67 -16.60 -0.88
CA GLN A 193 -8.61 -16.99 -2.28
C GLN A 193 -9.96 -16.82 -2.98
N ALA A 194 -11.05 -17.16 -2.29
CA ALA A 194 -12.39 -17.02 -2.83
C ALA A 194 -12.72 -15.57 -3.19
N ASP A 195 -12.25 -14.60 -2.39
CA ASP A 195 -12.39 -13.17 -2.74
C ASP A 195 -11.69 -12.84 -4.06
N ILE A 196 -10.48 -13.34 -4.27
CA ILE A 196 -9.71 -13.12 -5.50
C ILE A 196 -10.46 -13.71 -6.69
N GLU A 197 -10.89 -14.98 -6.61
CA GLU A 197 -11.64 -15.62 -7.71
C GLU A 197 -12.90 -14.83 -8.07
N ALA A 198 -13.67 -14.41 -7.07
CA ALA A 198 -14.89 -13.64 -7.27
C ALA A 198 -14.63 -12.28 -7.92
N VAL A 199 -13.59 -11.57 -7.47
CA VAL A 199 -13.24 -10.24 -7.99
C VAL A 199 -12.75 -10.32 -9.44
N TYR A 200 -12.03 -11.40 -9.80
CA TYR A 200 -11.53 -11.66 -11.15
C TYR A 200 -12.57 -12.28 -12.10
N GLU A 201 -13.77 -12.62 -11.63
CA GLU A 201 -14.78 -13.28 -12.46
C GLU A 201 -15.15 -12.41 -13.69
N GLY A 202 -15.04 -13.00 -14.88
CA GLY A 202 -15.24 -12.32 -16.17
C GLY A 202 -14.07 -11.43 -16.65
N TYR A 203 -12.95 -11.36 -15.93
CA TYR A 203 -11.87 -10.39 -16.23
C TYR A 203 -11.16 -10.63 -17.57
N GLY A 204 -10.96 -11.90 -17.94
CA GLY A 204 -10.32 -12.27 -19.21
C GLY A 204 -11.26 -12.19 -20.41
N HIS A 205 -12.55 -12.50 -20.21
CA HIS A 205 -13.58 -12.56 -21.25
C HIS A 205 -14.90 -11.99 -20.70
N PRO A 206 -15.05 -10.65 -20.66
CA PRO A 206 -16.29 -10.04 -20.21
C PRO A 206 -17.43 -10.35 -21.20
N ASP A 207 -18.60 -10.72 -20.67
CA ASP A 207 -19.80 -11.03 -21.45
C ASP A 207 -21.04 -10.39 -20.78
N PRO A 208 -21.81 -9.54 -21.49
CA PRO A 208 -23.03 -8.95 -20.93
C PRO A 208 -24.11 -9.98 -20.53
N LYS A 209 -24.06 -11.17 -21.12
CA LYS A 209 -24.99 -12.28 -20.83
C LYS A 209 -24.55 -13.14 -19.65
N ALA A 210 -23.32 -12.98 -19.14
CA ALA A 210 -22.84 -13.75 -18.00
C ALA A 210 -23.75 -13.55 -16.78
N GLU A 211 -24.00 -14.63 -16.02
CA GLU A 211 -24.80 -14.56 -14.79
C GLU A 211 -24.08 -13.76 -13.70
N HIS A 212 -22.75 -13.88 -13.65
CA HIS A 212 -21.88 -13.26 -12.67
C HIS A 212 -20.79 -12.41 -13.34
N ILE A 213 -20.51 -11.25 -12.75
CA ILE A 213 -19.42 -10.38 -13.18
C ILE A 213 -18.73 -9.84 -11.94
N GLY A 214 -17.42 -10.08 -11.84
CA GLY A 214 -16.59 -9.66 -10.72
C GLY A 214 -16.40 -8.14 -10.66
N ALA A 215 -16.01 -7.66 -9.49
CA ALA A 215 -15.77 -6.25 -9.24
C ALA A 215 -14.68 -5.68 -10.15
N LEU A 216 -13.58 -6.42 -10.39
CA LEU A 216 -12.47 -5.92 -11.21
C LEU A 216 -12.92 -5.64 -12.65
N THR A 217 -13.62 -6.59 -13.26
CA THR A 217 -14.17 -6.49 -14.61
C THR A 217 -15.13 -5.31 -14.73
N THR A 218 -15.97 -5.11 -13.72
CA THR A 218 -16.91 -3.98 -13.63
C THR A 218 -16.16 -2.65 -13.56
N LEU A 219 -15.15 -2.54 -12.71
CA LEU A 219 -14.37 -1.32 -12.54
C LEU A 219 -13.62 -0.93 -13.82
N VAL A 220 -13.15 -1.91 -14.61
CA VAL A 220 -12.52 -1.66 -15.91
C VAL A 220 -13.47 -0.94 -16.87
N ASP A 221 -14.73 -1.38 -16.96
CA ASP A 221 -15.73 -0.73 -17.83
C ASP A 221 -15.94 0.74 -17.46
N PHE A 222 -16.08 1.03 -16.15
CA PHE A 222 -16.29 2.41 -15.68
C PHE A 222 -15.02 3.28 -15.66
N ARG A 223 -13.83 2.69 -15.74
CA ARG A 223 -12.56 3.41 -15.95
C ARG A 223 -12.41 3.80 -17.41
N ASP A 224 -12.63 2.83 -18.31
CA ASP A 224 -12.35 2.98 -19.74
C ASP A 224 -13.53 3.62 -20.50
N GLY A 225 -14.72 3.63 -19.89
CA GLY A 225 -15.96 4.07 -20.54
C GLY A 225 -16.41 3.06 -21.58
N THR A 226 -16.27 1.77 -21.28
CA THR A 226 -16.75 0.66 -22.12
C THR A 226 -17.97 0.01 -21.49
N ASN A 227 -18.65 -0.85 -22.23
CA ASN A 227 -19.80 -1.62 -21.77
C ASN A 227 -19.65 -3.13 -22.06
N LEU A 228 -18.45 -3.67 -21.88
CA LEU A 228 -18.17 -5.08 -22.18
C LEU A 228 -18.93 -6.03 -21.23
N THR A 229 -19.24 -5.56 -20.03
CA THR A 229 -20.02 -6.30 -19.02
C THR A 229 -21.53 -6.11 -19.16
N GLY A 230 -21.99 -5.18 -20.01
CA GLY A 230 -23.40 -4.76 -20.05
C GLY A 230 -23.84 -3.89 -18.87
N LEU A 231 -22.97 -3.60 -17.90
CA LEU A 231 -23.30 -2.85 -16.67
C LEU A 231 -23.10 -1.33 -16.80
N ASN A 232 -22.49 -0.86 -17.89
CA ASN A 232 -22.22 0.55 -18.17
C ASN A 232 -22.81 0.99 -19.54
N PRO A 233 -24.13 0.90 -19.75
CA PRO A 233 -24.76 1.17 -21.06
C PRO A 233 -24.63 2.61 -21.56
N LYS A 234 -24.22 3.53 -20.68
CA LYS A 234 -23.97 4.93 -21.00
C LYS A 234 -22.50 5.23 -21.27
N GLU A 235 -21.62 4.22 -21.22
CA GLU A 235 -20.17 4.35 -21.43
C GLU A 235 -19.54 5.41 -20.52
N GLU A 236 -20.01 5.45 -19.27
CA GLU A 236 -19.59 6.45 -18.29
C GLU A 236 -18.14 6.22 -17.85
N ARG A 237 -17.38 7.31 -17.67
CA ARG A 237 -16.02 7.30 -17.10
C ARG A 237 -16.04 7.86 -15.68
N LEU A 238 -16.44 7.03 -14.73
CA LEU A 238 -16.73 7.44 -13.34
C LEU A 238 -15.51 7.36 -12.42
N LEU A 239 -14.45 6.67 -12.83
CA LEU A 239 -13.18 6.55 -12.12
C LEU A 239 -11.99 6.68 -13.09
N ARG A 240 -10.79 6.95 -12.56
CA ARG A 240 -9.54 7.04 -13.36
C ARG A 240 -8.62 5.84 -13.17
N HIS A 241 -8.56 5.30 -11.95
CA HIS A 241 -7.64 4.25 -11.57
C HIS A 241 -8.33 3.15 -10.77
N ILE A 242 -7.79 1.94 -10.88
CA ILE A 242 -8.29 0.78 -10.14
C ILE A 242 -7.21 0.31 -9.19
N GLY A 243 -7.58 -0.04 -7.97
CA GLY A 243 -6.66 -0.65 -7.05
C GLY A 243 -7.34 -1.62 -6.11
N PHE A 244 -6.62 -2.01 -5.08
CA PHE A 244 -7.16 -2.82 -4.00
C PHE A 244 -6.47 -2.50 -2.69
N SER A 245 -7.04 -2.95 -1.59
CA SER A 245 -6.47 -2.79 -0.26
C SER A 245 -6.20 -4.12 0.42
N ALA A 246 -5.09 -4.19 1.16
CA ALA A 246 -4.64 -5.39 1.85
C ALA A 246 -4.34 -5.10 3.33
N HIS A 247 -5.00 -5.85 4.21
CA HIS A 247 -4.75 -5.81 5.65
C HIS A 247 -3.94 -7.01 6.11
N ALA A 248 -4.39 -8.22 5.74
CA ALA A 248 -4.00 -9.44 6.44
C ALA A 248 -2.82 -10.20 5.83
N SER A 249 -2.99 -10.68 4.60
CA SER A 249 -2.15 -11.73 4.02
C SER A 249 -1.30 -11.23 2.84
N PRO A 250 0.04 -11.23 2.95
CA PRO A 250 0.91 -11.01 1.81
C PRO A 250 0.71 -12.02 0.68
N ALA A 251 0.36 -13.27 0.98
CA ALA A 251 0.09 -14.30 -0.03
C ALA A 251 -1.08 -13.90 -0.95
N THR A 252 -2.23 -13.59 -0.35
CA THR A 252 -3.43 -13.11 -1.06
C THR A 252 -3.13 -11.82 -1.85
N THR A 253 -2.34 -10.92 -1.25
CA THR A 253 -1.96 -9.64 -1.88
C THR A 253 -1.06 -9.86 -3.10
N MET A 254 -0.06 -10.73 -3.00
CA MET A 254 0.82 -11.09 -4.11
C MET A 254 0.03 -11.77 -5.23
N GLU A 255 -0.87 -12.69 -4.90
CA GLU A 255 -1.69 -13.38 -5.88
C GLU A 255 -2.61 -12.42 -6.65
N MET A 256 -3.26 -11.48 -5.95
CA MET A 256 -4.05 -10.42 -6.58
C MET A 256 -3.22 -9.65 -7.63
N ILE A 257 -1.95 -9.33 -7.34
CA ILE A 257 -1.07 -8.60 -8.28
C ILE A 257 -0.59 -9.50 -9.42
N GLN A 258 -0.17 -10.73 -9.12
CA GLN A 258 0.48 -11.61 -10.08
C GLN A 258 -0.49 -12.21 -11.11
N ARG A 259 -1.79 -12.24 -10.81
CA ARG A 259 -2.88 -12.64 -11.73
C ARG A 259 -3.30 -11.54 -12.72
N ASP A 260 -2.92 -10.29 -12.45
CA ASP A 260 -3.30 -9.14 -13.29
C ASP A 260 -2.51 -9.12 -14.61
N HIS A 261 -2.92 -9.95 -15.56
CA HIS A 261 -2.26 -10.09 -16.87
C HIS A 261 -2.45 -8.88 -17.78
N ARG A 262 -3.48 -8.04 -17.58
CA ARG A 262 -3.72 -6.82 -18.38
C ARG A 262 -3.13 -5.57 -17.73
N GLY A 263 -2.62 -5.68 -16.50
CA GLY A 263 -1.99 -4.57 -15.79
C GLY A 263 -2.97 -3.45 -15.40
N VAL A 264 -4.20 -3.77 -15.00
CA VAL A 264 -5.20 -2.76 -14.61
C VAL A 264 -5.10 -2.30 -13.16
N LEU A 265 -4.37 -3.02 -12.31
CA LEU A 265 -4.16 -2.62 -10.92
C LEU A 265 -3.09 -1.52 -10.87
N ASP A 266 -3.52 -0.32 -10.49
CA ASP A 266 -2.71 0.89 -10.43
C ASP A 266 -2.28 1.25 -8.99
N GLY A 267 -3.08 0.88 -7.99
CA GLY A 267 -2.83 1.22 -6.58
C GLY A 267 -3.01 0.08 -5.59
N LEU A 268 -2.17 0.08 -4.54
CA LEU A 268 -2.23 -0.82 -3.39
C LEU A 268 -2.27 0.01 -2.10
N LEU A 269 -3.38 -0.04 -1.38
CA LEU A 269 -3.47 0.46 -0.01
C LEU A 269 -3.13 -0.67 0.97
N VAL A 270 -1.99 -0.61 1.65
CA VAL A 270 -1.47 -1.74 2.45
C VAL A 270 -1.24 -1.35 3.90
N ALA A 271 -1.58 -2.25 4.82
CA ALA A 271 -1.22 -2.11 6.22
C ALA A 271 0.29 -2.25 6.38
N ILE A 272 0.97 -1.19 6.86
CA ILE A 272 2.41 -1.18 7.09
C ILE A 272 2.79 -0.21 8.21
N ASN A 273 3.44 -0.75 9.24
CA ASN A 273 3.95 -0.02 10.39
C ASN A 273 5.13 -0.76 11.03
N ALA A 274 5.67 -0.23 12.13
CA ALA A 274 6.86 -0.76 12.81
C ALA A 274 6.71 -2.20 13.34
N ASN A 275 5.49 -2.72 13.52
CA ASN A 275 5.25 -4.11 13.97
C ASN A 275 5.03 -5.09 12.81
N ASP A 276 5.10 -4.66 11.54
CA ASP A 276 4.87 -5.53 10.36
C ASP A 276 5.79 -6.77 10.31
N ARG A 277 7.06 -6.64 10.74
CA ARG A 277 8.03 -7.74 10.74
C ARG A 277 7.75 -8.83 11.77
N MET A 278 6.92 -8.53 12.76
CA MET A 278 6.44 -9.50 13.75
C MET A 278 5.22 -10.29 13.25
N ASN A 279 4.76 -10.03 12.02
CA ASN A 279 3.62 -10.65 11.39
C ASN A 279 4.06 -11.30 10.07
N PHE A 280 3.12 -11.82 9.29
CA PHE A 280 3.43 -12.18 7.92
C PHE A 280 3.72 -10.90 7.11
N SER A 281 5.00 -10.61 6.95
CA SER A 281 5.50 -9.28 6.59
C SER A 281 5.06 -8.83 5.19
N MET A 282 4.35 -7.70 5.12
CA MET A 282 3.99 -7.06 3.86
C MET A 282 5.21 -6.42 3.18
N GLN A 283 6.11 -5.82 3.97
CA GLN A 283 7.28 -5.10 3.45
C GLN A 283 8.32 -6.01 2.80
N LEU A 284 8.35 -7.29 3.18
CA LEU A 284 9.31 -8.27 2.64
C LEU A 284 8.72 -9.17 1.55
N ASN A 285 7.39 -9.10 1.34
CA ASN A 285 6.67 -9.96 0.40
C ASN A 285 5.88 -9.13 -0.63
N ALA A 286 4.71 -8.61 -0.24
CA ALA A 286 3.76 -8.02 -1.18
C ALA A 286 4.18 -6.64 -1.72
N ILE A 287 4.74 -5.76 -0.88
CA ILE A 287 5.16 -4.41 -1.29
C ILE A 287 6.22 -4.47 -2.42
N PRO A 288 7.27 -5.31 -2.34
CA PRO A 288 8.21 -5.49 -3.45
C PRO A 288 7.56 -5.97 -4.75
N VAL A 289 6.53 -6.83 -4.69
CA VAL A 289 5.80 -7.30 -5.89
C VAL A 289 4.96 -6.18 -6.51
N ALA A 290 4.34 -5.33 -5.70
CA ALA A 290 3.65 -4.13 -6.16
C ALA A 290 4.62 -3.15 -6.85
N ALA A 291 5.78 -2.90 -6.24
CA ALA A 291 6.82 -2.04 -6.80
C ALA A 291 7.37 -2.58 -8.13
N ALA A 292 7.59 -3.90 -8.25
CA ALA A 292 8.03 -4.53 -9.50
C ALA A 292 7.01 -4.41 -10.64
N ASN A 293 5.74 -4.13 -10.32
CA ASN A 293 4.67 -3.86 -11.27
C ASN A 293 4.36 -2.36 -11.40
N ASN A 294 5.18 -1.46 -10.85
CA ASN A 294 4.92 -0.01 -10.84
C ASN A 294 3.52 0.36 -10.30
N ILE A 295 3.05 -0.38 -9.29
CA ILE A 295 1.80 -0.10 -8.57
C ILE A 295 2.08 0.95 -7.50
N GLY A 296 1.22 1.97 -7.40
CA GLY A 296 1.30 2.98 -6.36
C GLY A 296 0.98 2.40 -4.99
N VAL A 297 1.97 2.33 -4.09
CA VAL A 297 1.78 1.81 -2.72
C VAL A 297 1.47 2.97 -1.75
N ILE A 298 0.33 2.84 -1.08
CA ILE A 298 -0.15 3.74 -0.02
C ILE A 298 -0.13 3.00 1.31
N ALA A 299 0.54 3.57 2.31
CA ALA A 299 0.55 3.02 3.65
C ALA A 299 -0.74 3.37 4.41
N MET A 300 -1.30 2.40 5.12
CA MET A 300 -2.33 2.62 6.14
C MET A 300 -1.96 1.91 7.44
N LYS A 301 -2.77 2.15 8.49
CA LYS A 301 -2.57 1.57 9.83
C LYS A 301 -1.20 1.88 10.42
N VAL A 302 -0.68 3.08 10.15
CA VAL A 302 0.59 3.60 10.70
C VAL A 302 0.67 3.45 12.22
N PHE A 303 -0.45 3.69 12.92
CA PHE A 303 -0.55 3.54 14.38
C PHE A 303 -1.35 2.30 14.82
N ALA A 304 -1.47 1.30 13.96
CA ALA A 304 -2.24 0.07 14.18
C ALA A 304 -3.70 0.32 14.62
N ASP A 305 -4.43 1.19 13.90
CA ASP A 305 -5.80 1.60 14.27
C ASP A 305 -5.87 2.23 15.68
N GLY A 306 -4.80 2.86 16.16
CA GLY A 306 -4.70 3.40 17.53
C GLY A 306 -4.24 2.39 18.57
N ALA A 307 -4.09 1.10 18.23
CA ALA A 307 -3.66 0.06 19.16
C ALA A 307 -2.21 0.21 19.63
N MET A 308 -1.41 1.04 18.97
CA MET A 308 -0.09 1.43 19.50
C MET A 308 -0.18 2.35 20.73
N TYR A 309 -1.35 2.94 21.00
CA TYR A 309 -1.59 3.86 22.11
C TYR A 309 -2.62 3.29 23.10
N SER A 310 -3.56 4.12 23.54
CA SER A 310 -4.56 3.77 24.56
C SER A 310 -5.61 2.77 24.07
N LYS A 311 -5.84 2.66 22.75
CA LYS A 311 -6.91 1.80 22.22
C LYS A 311 -6.55 0.30 22.36
N PRO A 312 -7.52 -0.58 22.67
CA PRO A 312 -7.35 -2.03 22.54
C PRO A 312 -7.01 -2.48 21.11
N ALA A 313 -6.35 -3.64 20.99
CA ALA A 313 -6.04 -4.25 19.69
C ALA A 313 -7.26 -4.93 19.06
N THR A 314 -8.29 -4.13 18.75
CA THR A 314 -9.55 -4.55 18.13
C THR A 314 -10.00 -3.51 17.11
N TRP A 315 -10.95 -3.84 16.24
CA TRP A 315 -11.53 -2.89 15.30
C TRP A 315 -12.24 -1.72 16.00
N THR A 316 -12.00 -0.49 15.54
CA THR A 316 -12.77 0.67 15.97
C THR A 316 -14.23 0.54 15.54
N SER A 317 -15.16 0.62 16.49
CA SER A 317 -16.61 0.54 16.24
C SER A 317 -17.41 1.70 16.84
N ARG A 318 -16.76 2.65 17.52
CA ARG A 318 -17.37 3.78 18.22
C ARG A 318 -16.38 4.90 18.44
N ALA A 319 -16.89 6.12 18.60
CA ALA A 319 -16.10 7.35 18.68
C ALA A 319 -15.18 7.44 19.91
N ASP A 320 -15.58 6.88 21.06
CA ASP A 320 -14.79 6.95 22.30
C ASP A 320 -13.57 6.01 22.30
N MET A 321 -13.44 5.15 21.29
CA MET A 321 -12.22 4.36 21.08
C MET A 321 -11.10 5.15 20.39
N LEU A 322 -11.40 6.32 19.80
CA LEU A 322 -10.43 7.07 19.02
C LEU A 322 -9.31 7.64 19.89
N VAL A 323 -8.08 7.50 19.40
CA VAL A 323 -6.92 8.17 19.98
C VAL A 323 -6.90 9.61 19.50
N ARG A 324 -7.03 10.56 20.42
CA ARG A 324 -7.13 12.00 20.13
C ARG A 324 -5.86 12.80 20.46
N THR A 325 -4.80 12.13 20.94
CA THR A 325 -3.52 12.76 21.30
C THR A 325 -2.47 12.61 20.20
N VAL A 326 -1.46 13.49 20.20
CA VAL A 326 -0.25 13.36 19.36
C VAL A 326 0.75 12.46 20.04
N GLY A 327 0.70 11.17 19.73
CA GLY A 327 1.60 10.18 20.32
C GLY A 327 1.53 10.12 21.84
N SER A 328 2.62 9.67 22.46
CA SER A 328 2.86 9.75 23.90
C SER A 328 4.34 9.96 24.18
N PRO A 329 4.75 10.36 25.41
CA PRO A 329 6.16 10.45 25.77
C PRO A 329 6.93 9.15 25.57
N ALA A 330 6.27 8.00 25.84
CA ALA A 330 6.86 6.68 25.68
C ALA A 330 6.89 6.21 24.21
N LEU A 331 5.98 6.69 23.37
CA LEU A 331 5.88 6.31 21.97
C LEU A 331 5.56 7.53 21.08
N PRO A 332 6.57 8.33 20.72
CA PRO A 332 6.37 9.49 19.85
C PRO A 332 5.81 9.08 18.46
N SER A 333 4.75 9.74 18.00
CA SER A 333 4.09 9.42 16.72
C SER A 333 5.01 9.60 15.52
N ARG A 334 5.89 10.60 15.56
CA ARG A 334 6.81 10.95 14.47
C ARG A 334 7.58 9.75 13.92
N ARG A 335 8.18 8.95 14.81
CA ARG A 335 9.02 7.81 14.41
C ARG A 335 8.23 6.72 13.70
N LEU A 336 6.97 6.52 14.08
CA LEU A 336 6.08 5.55 13.45
C LEU A 336 5.65 5.99 12.05
N VAL A 337 5.36 7.29 11.88
CA VAL A 337 5.08 7.91 10.57
C VAL A 337 6.30 7.78 9.65
N GLU A 338 7.48 8.16 10.16
CA GLU A 338 8.75 8.05 9.42
C GLU A 338 9.05 6.60 9.00
N TYR A 339 8.85 5.63 9.89
CA TYR A 339 9.05 4.21 9.58
C TYR A 339 8.18 3.74 8.40
N SER A 340 6.87 4.02 8.46
CA SER A 340 5.94 3.64 7.40
C SER A 340 6.31 4.29 6.06
N LEU A 341 6.66 5.59 6.05
CA LEU A 341 6.98 6.33 4.83
C LEU A 341 8.35 6.06 4.22
N THR A 342 9.30 5.60 5.03
CA THR A 342 10.63 5.16 4.58
C THR A 342 10.70 3.66 4.29
N THR A 343 9.58 2.94 4.46
CA THR A 343 9.52 1.53 4.03
C THR A 343 9.67 1.49 2.50
N PRO A 344 10.66 0.75 1.96
CA PRO A 344 10.92 0.73 0.52
C PRO A 344 9.66 0.38 -0.28
N GLY A 345 9.36 1.21 -1.27
CA GLY A 345 8.18 1.09 -2.13
C GLY A 345 6.97 1.91 -1.71
N VAL A 346 6.91 2.47 -0.50
CA VAL A 346 5.80 3.32 -0.03
C VAL A 346 5.92 4.77 -0.55
N HIS A 347 4.82 5.31 -1.10
CA HIS A 347 4.80 6.65 -1.71
C HIS A 347 4.11 7.71 -0.83
N THR A 348 3.02 7.34 -0.16
CA THR A 348 2.27 8.22 0.74
C THR A 348 1.65 7.38 1.87
N ALA A 349 1.30 8.02 2.98
CA ALA A 349 0.62 7.37 4.10
C ALA A 349 -0.72 8.07 4.38
N VAL A 350 -1.81 7.30 4.37
CA VAL A 350 -3.12 7.80 4.80
C VAL A 350 -3.30 7.57 6.29
N ILE A 351 -3.48 8.67 7.03
CA ILE A 351 -3.59 8.63 8.48
C ILE A 351 -4.94 9.22 8.88
N GLY A 352 -5.71 8.46 9.66
CA GLY A 352 -6.96 8.93 10.24
C GLY A 352 -6.68 9.92 11.39
N ILE A 353 -7.49 10.97 11.48
CA ILE A 353 -7.36 12.02 12.49
C ILE A 353 -8.50 11.86 13.50
N GLY A 354 -8.14 11.77 14.78
CA GLY A 354 -9.08 11.72 15.90
C GLY A 354 -9.48 13.11 16.38
N HIS A 355 -8.54 14.06 16.33
CA HIS A 355 -8.74 15.43 16.80
C HIS A 355 -7.83 16.41 16.03
N ILE A 356 -8.36 17.60 15.75
CA ILE A 356 -7.57 18.77 15.35
C ILE A 356 -7.65 19.84 16.43
N ASP A 357 -6.51 20.44 16.74
CA ASP A 357 -6.42 21.53 17.70
C ASP A 357 -5.98 22.83 17.00
N SER A 358 -6.27 23.96 17.64
CA SER A 358 -5.71 25.27 17.37
C SER A 358 -4.24 25.38 17.74
N ASP A 359 -3.79 24.67 18.78
CA ASP A 359 -2.38 24.50 19.10
C ASP A 359 -1.76 23.48 18.14
N SER A 360 -0.77 23.93 17.37
CA SER A 360 -0.03 23.12 16.41
C SER A 360 0.58 21.87 17.05
N ALA A 361 1.05 21.96 18.30
CA ALA A 361 1.67 20.84 19.01
C ALA A 361 0.66 19.74 19.41
N ALA A 362 -0.60 20.11 19.64
CA ALA A 362 -1.69 19.19 19.98
C ALA A 362 -2.48 18.72 18.74
N CYS A 363 -2.33 19.40 17.59
CA CYS A 363 -3.04 19.04 16.37
C CYS A 363 -2.43 17.81 15.67
N GLN A 364 -3.14 16.68 15.71
CA GLN A 364 -2.68 15.44 15.06
C GLN A 364 -2.41 15.61 13.56
N LEU A 365 -3.24 16.38 12.85
CA LEU A 365 -3.08 16.59 11.42
C LEU A 365 -1.76 17.32 11.09
N GLU A 366 -1.43 18.39 11.84
CA GLU A 366 -0.20 19.14 11.64
C GLU A 366 1.04 18.34 12.06
N GLN A 367 0.98 17.65 13.20
CA GLN A 367 2.10 16.85 13.68
C GLN A 367 2.39 15.64 12.78
N ASN A 368 1.34 15.00 12.25
CA ASN A 368 1.50 13.95 11.24
C ASN A 368 2.08 14.51 9.94
N LEU A 369 1.68 15.72 9.54
CA LEU A 369 2.20 16.37 8.33
C LEU A 369 3.69 16.70 8.47
N LEU A 370 4.09 17.25 9.62
CA LEU A 370 5.49 17.52 9.94
C LEU A 370 6.33 16.23 9.95
N ALA A 371 5.83 15.17 10.56
CA ALA A 371 6.50 13.86 10.56
C ALA A 371 6.61 13.24 9.16
N ALA A 372 5.66 13.52 8.28
CA ALA A 372 5.65 13.02 6.92
C ALA A 372 6.69 13.69 6.00
N GLN A 373 7.35 14.77 6.43
CA GLN A 373 8.40 15.44 5.67
C GLN A 373 9.74 14.69 5.77
N VAL A 374 9.74 13.43 5.34
CA VAL A 374 10.86 12.50 5.47
C VAL A 374 11.26 11.96 4.10
N GLU A 375 12.55 12.00 3.77
CA GLU A 375 13.06 11.45 2.51
C GLU A 375 12.95 9.91 2.49
N PRO A 376 12.69 9.25 1.34
CA PRO A 376 12.50 7.80 1.26
C PRO A 376 13.60 6.96 1.92
N ALA A 377 14.86 7.42 1.86
CA ALA A 377 16.03 6.72 2.40
C ALA A 377 16.53 7.30 3.73
N ALA A 378 15.72 8.10 4.43
CA ALA A 378 16.16 8.80 5.63
C ALA A 378 16.46 7.89 6.83
N LEU A 379 15.87 6.70 6.90
CA LEU A 379 16.11 5.73 7.97
C LEU A 379 16.98 4.57 7.48
N GLY A 380 18.13 4.38 8.15
CA GLY A 380 18.99 3.23 7.92
C GLY A 380 18.44 1.95 8.56
N ALA A 381 19.10 0.81 8.29
CA ALA A 381 18.69 -0.46 8.88
C ALA A 381 18.66 -0.42 10.42
N GLY A 382 19.66 0.21 11.06
CA GLY A 382 19.73 0.36 12.51
C GLY A 382 18.59 1.23 13.07
N ASP A 383 18.28 2.36 12.43
CA ASP A 383 17.16 3.22 12.86
C ASP A 383 15.83 2.46 12.81
N ARG A 384 15.62 1.69 11.74
CA ARG A 384 14.42 0.88 11.58
C ARG A 384 14.30 -0.17 12.69
N ARG A 385 15.40 -0.83 13.08
CA ARG A 385 15.41 -1.76 14.22
C ARG A 385 15.06 -1.09 15.53
N ALA A 386 15.64 0.07 15.81
CA ALA A 386 15.34 0.80 17.04
C ALA A 386 13.85 1.21 17.10
N ILE A 387 13.24 1.55 15.96
CA ILE A 387 11.80 1.89 15.90
C ILE A 387 10.93 0.64 16.03
N GLU A 388 11.35 -0.50 15.47
CA GLU A 388 10.69 -1.80 15.69
C GLU A 388 10.68 -2.17 17.18
N GLU A 389 11.81 -2.03 17.88
CA GLU A 389 11.92 -2.25 19.33
C GLU A 389 11.05 -1.27 20.14
N LEU A 390 11.02 0.00 19.73
CA LEU A 390 10.14 1.00 20.34
C LEU A 390 8.66 0.65 20.16
N ALA A 391 8.26 0.22 18.96
CA ALA A 391 6.88 -0.18 18.69
C ALA A 391 6.50 -1.50 19.38
N HIS A 392 7.47 -2.38 19.62
CA HIS A 392 7.29 -3.62 20.36
C HIS A 392 6.86 -3.36 21.81
N SER A 393 7.31 -2.27 22.45
CA SER A 393 6.89 -1.93 23.81
C SER A 393 5.38 -1.67 23.91
N ALA A 394 4.72 -1.30 22.80
CA ALA A 394 3.27 -1.22 22.75
C ALA A 394 2.67 -2.62 22.65
N LYS A 395 2.09 -3.07 23.78
CA LYS A 395 1.36 -4.35 23.85
C LYS A 395 2.19 -5.55 23.35
N GLU A 396 3.50 -5.56 23.64
CA GLU A 396 4.44 -6.63 23.25
C GLU A 396 4.44 -6.92 21.73
N GLY A 397 4.21 -5.89 20.91
CA GLY A 397 4.13 -6.02 19.45
C GLY A 397 2.82 -6.59 18.91
N LYS A 398 1.86 -6.95 19.78
CA LYS A 398 0.57 -7.56 19.41
C LYS A 398 -0.48 -6.52 18.99
N THR A 399 -0.04 -5.41 18.39
CA THR A 399 -0.92 -4.31 17.95
C THR A 399 -1.57 -4.58 16.59
N ASN A 400 -0.95 -5.39 15.74
CA ASN A 400 -1.42 -5.64 14.37
C ASN A 400 -2.37 -6.83 14.31
N TYR A 401 -3.48 -6.75 15.05
CA TYR A 401 -4.54 -7.77 15.10
C TYR A 401 -5.24 -8.03 13.74
N PHE A 402 -4.97 -7.17 12.75
CA PHE A 402 -5.50 -7.25 11.38
C PHE A 402 -4.51 -7.90 10.40
N GLN A 403 -3.29 -8.25 10.83
CA GLN A 403 -2.30 -8.96 10.01
C GLN A 403 -2.32 -10.46 10.31
N ALA A 404 -2.01 -11.27 9.29
CA ALA A 404 -1.79 -12.69 9.50
C ALA A 404 -0.55 -12.92 10.39
N ALA A 405 -0.61 -13.97 11.22
CA ALA A 405 0.48 -14.34 12.12
C ALA A 405 1.80 -14.56 11.36
N ALA A 406 2.93 -14.29 12.03
CA ALA A 406 4.25 -14.52 11.46
C ALA A 406 4.42 -15.95 10.96
N GLN A 407 5.12 -16.07 9.85
CA GLN A 407 5.51 -17.35 9.26
C GLN A 407 7.04 -17.40 9.16
N PRO A 408 7.65 -18.59 9.32
CA PRO A 408 9.07 -18.74 9.03
C PRO A 408 9.34 -18.54 7.54
N LEU A 409 10.62 -18.47 7.17
CA LEU A 409 11.05 -18.53 5.79
C LEU A 409 10.42 -19.75 5.09
N GLY A 410 9.68 -19.49 4.01
CA GLY A 410 9.02 -20.54 3.21
C GLY A 410 9.96 -21.16 2.19
N SER A 411 9.63 -22.37 1.73
CA SER A 411 10.27 -22.99 0.58
C SER A 411 9.82 -22.32 -0.74
N PRO A 412 10.59 -22.47 -1.83
CA PRO A 412 10.12 -22.13 -3.18
C PRO A 412 8.79 -22.81 -3.49
N ARG A 413 7.86 -22.06 -4.09
CA ARG A 413 6.50 -22.54 -4.38
C ARG A 413 6.42 -23.17 -5.75
N SER A 414 5.49 -24.10 -5.94
CA SER A 414 5.24 -24.80 -7.22
C SER A 414 6.52 -25.23 -7.95
N PRO A 415 7.45 -25.93 -7.29
CA PRO A 415 8.69 -26.34 -7.93
C PRO A 415 8.45 -27.47 -8.93
N GLU A 416 9.10 -27.42 -10.07
CA GLU A 416 9.04 -28.45 -11.12
C GLU A 416 10.43 -28.72 -11.68
N ALA A 417 10.71 -29.98 -12.01
CA ALA A 417 11.89 -30.40 -12.75
C ALA A 417 11.46 -31.09 -14.05
N SER A 418 12.05 -30.67 -15.16
CA SER A 418 11.84 -31.26 -16.48
C SER A 418 13.17 -31.48 -17.19
N GLN A 419 13.17 -32.32 -18.22
CA GLN A 419 14.35 -32.60 -19.03
C GLN A 419 14.02 -32.67 -20.52
N ARG A 420 15.00 -32.32 -21.35
CA ARG A 420 14.93 -32.48 -22.80
C ARG A 420 16.26 -32.93 -23.38
N MET A 421 16.21 -33.67 -24.47
CA MET A 421 17.38 -33.97 -25.30
C MET A 421 17.56 -32.90 -26.37
N ARG A 422 18.79 -32.41 -26.53
CA ARG A 422 19.22 -31.58 -27.67
C ARG A 422 20.41 -32.29 -28.33
N GLY A 423 20.12 -33.13 -29.33
CA GLY A 423 21.10 -34.08 -29.86
C GLY A 423 21.48 -35.10 -28.79
N GLU A 424 22.78 -35.27 -28.55
CA GLU A 424 23.29 -36.17 -27.50
C GLU A 424 23.29 -35.54 -26.10
N ARG A 425 23.05 -34.23 -25.99
CA ARG A 425 23.11 -33.49 -24.73
C ARG A 425 21.76 -33.48 -24.03
N ARG A 426 21.74 -33.98 -22.80
CA ARG A 426 20.59 -33.89 -21.89
C ARG A 426 20.62 -32.55 -21.17
N THR A 427 19.50 -31.83 -21.18
CA THR A 427 19.32 -30.57 -20.44
C THR A 427 18.29 -30.77 -19.36
N ALA A 428 18.63 -30.45 -18.11
CA ALA A 428 17.69 -30.34 -17.01
C ALA A 428 17.19 -28.89 -16.91
N ARG A 429 15.90 -28.70 -16.61
CA ARG A 429 15.28 -27.41 -16.34
C ARG A 429 14.50 -27.49 -15.04
N LEU A 430 14.79 -26.58 -14.13
CA LEU A 430 14.02 -26.37 -12.90
C LEU A 430 13.23 -25.08 -13.02
N GLU A 431 11.97 -25.09 -12.61
CA GLU A 431 11.11 -23.91 -12.52
C GLU A 431 10.48 -23.82 -11.13
N TRP A 432 10.31 -22.60 -10.62
CA TRP A 432 9.66 -22.37 -9.33
C TRP A 432 9.08 -20.96 -9.21
N HIS A 433 8.13 -20.80 -8.30
CA HIS A 433 7.62 -19.52 -7.84
C HIS A 433 8.33 -19.06 -6.55
N THR A 434 8.33 -17.74 -6.33
CA THR A 434 9.00 -17.15 -5.18
C THR A 434 8.51 -17.77 -3.88
N ALA A 435 9.45 -18.11 -3.01
CA ALA A 435 9.20 -18.37 -1.59
C ALA A 435 8.59 -17.13 -0.91
N TYR A 436 8.00 -17.35 0.26
CA TYR A 436 7.63 -16.27 1.19
C TYR A 436 8.78 -15.97 2.14
N ALA A 437 9.12 -14.69 2.26
CA ALA A 437 10.03 -14.20 3.29
C ALA A 437 9.35 -14.29 4.67
N GLY A 438 10.11 -14.70 5.68
CA GLY A 438 9.72 -14.55 7.07
C GLY A 438 9.96 -13.09 7.52
N ASP A 439 10.72 -12.92 8.59
CA ASP A 439 11.14 -11.61 9.06
C ASP A 439 12.41 -11.08 8.38
N GLU A 440 13.14 -11.84 7.56
CA GLU A 440 14.27 -11.29 6.77
C GLU A 440 14.01 -11.36 5.27
N PRO A 441 14.49 -10.39 4.48
CA PRO A 441 14.32 -10.43 3.04
C PRO A 441 15.01 -11.65 2.44
N LEU A 442 14.35 -12.27 1.45
CA LEU A 442 14.96 -13.24 0.56
C LEU A 442 16.11 -12.59 -0.22
N VAL A 443 17.22 -13.30 -0.37
CA VAL A 443 18.40 -12.78 -1.08
C VAL A 443 18.80 -13.66 -2.27
N ARG A 444 18.58 -14.98 -2.20
CA ARG A 444 18.89 -15.90 -3.31
C ARG A 444 18.17 -17.24 -3.19
N TYR A 445 18.24 -18.02 -4.27
CA TYR A 445 17.94 -19.44 -4.34
C TYR A 445 19.22 -20.22 -4.60
N GLU A 446 19.45 -21.30 -3.87
CA GLU A 446 20.51 -22.27 -4.14
C GLU A 446 19.93 -23.49 -4.85
N ILE A 447 20.65 -23.99 -5.84
CA ILE A 447 20.27 -25.17 -6.61
C ILE A 447 21.17 -26.31 -6.15
N TRP A 448 20.55 -27.39 -5.69
CA TRP A 448 21.22 -28.58 -5.21
C TRP A 448 20.87 -29.75 -6.13
N ARG A 449 21.89 -30.53 -6.50
CA ARG A 449 21.76 -31.77 -7.26
C ARG A 449 22.52 -32.87 -6.52
N ASP A 450 21.87 -34.00 -6.27
CA ASP A 450 22.46 -35.19 -5.62
C ASP A 450 23.20 -34.86 -4.31
N GLY A 451 22.59 -33.99 -3.49
CA GLY A 451 23.13 -33.57 -2.20
C GLY A 451 24.27 -32.55 -2.28
N ARG A 452 24.59 -32.00 -3.46
CA ARG A 452 25.63 -30.96 -3.63
C ARG A 452 25.04 -29.69 -4.24
N LYS A 453 25.44 -28.52 -3.71
CA LYS A 453 25.11 -27.23 -4.33
C LYS A 453 25.83 -27.10 -5.67
N THR A 454 25.09 -26.93 -6.75
CA THR A 454 25.63 -26.79 -8.12
C THR A 454 25.54 -25.36 -8.64
N ALA A 455 24.56 -24.57 -8.19
CA ALA A 455 24.39 -23.19 -8.62
C ALA A 455 23.64 -22.33 -7.58
N GLU A 456 23.54 -21.03 -7.86
CA GLU A 456 22.64 -20.12 -7.17
C GLU A 456 22.10 -19.02 -8.09
N THR A 457 20.93 -18.49 -7.76
CA THR A 457 20.23 -17.43 -8.49
C THR A 457 19.82 -16.33 -7.50
N PRO A 458 20.15 -15.05 -7.74
CA PRO A 458 19.72 -13.96 -6.86
C PRO A 458 18.19 -13.85 -6.81
N HIS A 459 17.65 -13.49 -5.65
CA HIS A 459 16.22 -13.22 -5.51
C HIS A 459 15.86 -11.90 -6.19
N LYS A 460 14.68 -11.86 -6.81
CA LYS A 460 14.01 -10.65 -7.28
C LYS A 460 12.51 -10.80 -7.02
N PRO A 461 11.75 -9.72 -6.78
CA PRO A 461 10.31 -9.84 -6.66
C PRO A 461 9.71 -10.46 -7.94
N GLN A 462 8.91 -11.51 -7.78
CA GLN A 462 8.23 -12.16 -8.90
C GLN A 462 6.98 -11.34 -9.27
N ALA A 463 7.05 -10.57 -10.37
CA ALA A 463 5.97 -9.66 -10.76
C ALA A 463 4.71 -10.38 -11.26
N ARG A 464 4.85 -11.53 -11.95
CA ARG A 464 3.76 -12.30 -12.57
C ARG A 464 3.93 -13.80 -12.34
N LEU A 465 2.81 -14.54 -12.32
CA LEU A 465 2.83 -16.00 -12.19
C LEU A 465 3.40 -16.68 -13.44
N ASN A 466 3.11 -16.17 -14.64
CA ASN A 466 3.59 -16.73 -15.91
C ASN A 466 5.08 -16.49 -16.19
N THR A 467 5.81 -15.86 -15.27
CA THR A 467 7.26 -15.69 -15.32
C THR A 467 7.89 -16.31 -14.08
N PRO A 468 7.93 -17.66 -13.97
CA PRO A 468 8.60 -18.31 -12.86
C PRO A 468 10.11 -18.03 -12.89
N PHE A 469 10.77 -18.29 -11.76
CA PHE A 469 12.21 -18.46 -11.78
C PHE A 469 12.52 -19.74 -12.55
N ALA A 470 13.66 -19.74 -13.24
CA ALA A 470 14.13 -20.91 -13.97
C ALA A 470 15.64 -21.07 -13.83
N PHE A 471 16.09 -22.31 -13.82
CA PHE A 471 17.48 -22.71 -13.91
C PHE A 471 17.60 -23.83 -14.94
N GLU A 472 18.59 -23.74 -15.84
CA GLU A 472 18.88 -24.80 -16.80
C GLU A 472 20.35 -25.21 -16.69
N GLU A 473 20.61 -26.51 -16.81
CA GLU A 473 21.96 -27.04 -16.94
C GLU A 473 22.05 -28.20 -17.93
N THR A 474 23.24 -28.39 -18.51
CA THR A 474 23.54 -29.55 -19.35
C THR A 474 24.16 -30.65 -18.50
N LEU A 475 23.58 -31.84 -18.57
CA LEU A 475 24.06 -33.03 -17.87
C LEU A 475 25.02 -33.82 -18.75
N ALA A 476 26.10 -34.31 -18.12
CA ALA A 476 27.11 -35.12 -18.77
C ALA A 476 26.69 -36.59 -18.91
N ASP A 477 25.61 -36.99 -18.24
CA ASP A 477 25.15 -38.36 -18.17
C ASP A 477 23.63 -38.47 -18.35
N ARG A 478 23.20 -39.73 -18.48
CA ARG A 478 21.80 -40.13 -18.66
C ARG A 478 21.18 -40.72 -17.39
N SER A 479 21.86 -40.62 -16.24
CA SER A 479 21.44 -41.22 -14.98
C SER A 479 20.30 -40.45 -14.32
N ALA A 480 19.61 -41.04 -13.34
CA ALA A 480 18.64 -40.29 -12.57
C ALA A 480 19.36 -39.28 -11.66
N HIS A 481 18.79 -38.08 -11.52
CA HIS A 481 19.27 -37.06 -10.59
C HIS A 481 18.15 -36.60 -9.68
N ARG A 482 18.51 -36.12 -8.49
CA ARG A 482 17.57 -35.49 -7.56
C ARG A 482 17.94 -34.05 -7.33
N TYR A 483 16.98 -33.16 -7.54
CA TYR A 483 17.15 -31.73 -7.38
C TYR A 483 16.44 -31.19 -6.15
N ARG A 484 16.95 -30.07 -5.64
CA ARG A 484 16.27 -29.28 -4.62
C ARG A 484 16.58 -27.81 -4.82
N VAL A 485 15.56 -26.96 -4.74
CA VAL A 485 15.71 -25.50 -4.75
C VAL A 485 15.59 -24.99 -3.32
N VAL A 486 16.55 -24.19 -2.87
CA VAL A 486 16.63 -23.72 -1.48
C VAL A 486 16.58 -22.21 -1.43
N ALA A 487 15.51 -21.65 -0.86
CA ALA A 487 15.41 -20.23 -0.54
C ALA A 487 16.39 -19.87 0.59
N VAL A 488 17.08 -18.75 0.45
CA VAL A 488 17.98 -18.22 1.48
C VAL A 488 17.65 -16.76 1.75
N ASP A 489 17.51 -16.41 3.02
CA ASP A 489 17.29 -15.03 3.46
C ASP A 489 18.57 -14.33 3.91
N ARG A 490 18.46 -13.04 4.24
CA ARG A 490 19.60 -12.22 4.67
C ARG A 490 20.25 -12.67 5.99
N ALA A 491 19.52 -13.39 6.85
CA ALA A 491 20.09 -14.01 8.05
C ALA A 491 20.80 -15.34 7.75
N GLY A 492 20.76 -15.82 6.50
CA GLY A 492 21.37 -17.08 6.09
C GLY A 492 20.52 -18.31 6.41
N ARG A 493 19.27 -18.12 6.86
CA ARG A 493 18.34 -19.23 7.06
C ARG A 493 17.94 -19.83 5.72
N ARG A 494 17.60 -21.11 5.71
CA ARG A 494 17.35 -21.89 4.50
C ARG A 494 16.02 -22.63 4.60
N ALA A 495 15.26 -22.62 3.51
CA ALA A 495 14.05 -23.44 3.35
C ALA A 495 14.04 -24.02 1.94
N GLY A 496 13.96 -25.34 1.83
CA GLY A 496 14.06 -26.03 0.55
C GLY A 496 12.76 -26.71 0.13
N THR A 497 12.63 -26.95 -1.16
CA THR A 497 11.61 -27.83 -1.72
C THR A 497 11.80 -29.27 -1.21
N GLU A 498 10.79 -30.11 -1.44
CA GLU A 498 11.00 -31.56 -1.50
C GLU A 498 11.97 -31.91 -2.64
N GLU A 499 12.44 -33.17 -2.68
CA GLU A 499 13.27 -33.64 -3.78
C GLU A 499 12.45 -33.65 -5.09
N LEU A 500 13.04 -33.08 -6.14
CA LEU A 500 12.50 -33.08 -7.49
C LEU A 500 13.26 -34.14 -8.29
N ASP A 501 12.59 -35.25 -8.56
CA ASP A 501 13.19 -36.35 -9.31
C ASP A 501 13.31 -36.00 -10.79
N LEU A 502 14.51 -36.19 -11.33
CA LEU A 502 14.78 -36.14 -12.77
C LEU A 502 15.19 -37.53 -13.24
N PRO A 503 14.28 -38.32 -13.83
CA PRO A 503 14.53 -39.71 -14.17
C PRO A 503 15.59 -39.85 -15.27
N ASN A 504 16.22 -41.02 -15.37
CA ASN A 504 17.13 -41.36 -16.46
C ASN A 504 16.43 -41.33 -17.84
N ILE A 505 17.19 -41.14 -18.92
CA ILE A 505 16.69 -41.07 -20.31
C ILE A 505 17.58 -41.77 -21.33
#